data_AF-A0A961U404-F1
#
_entry.id   AF-A0A961U404-F1
#
_cell.length_a   1.000
_cell.length_b   1.000
_cell.length_c   1.000
_cell.angle_alpha   90.00
_cell.angle_beta   90.00
_cell.angle_gamma   90.00
#
_symmetry.space_group_name_H-M   'P 1'
#
loop_
_entity.id
_entity.type
_entity.pdbx_description
1 polymer ?
#
loop_
_entity_poly.entity_id
_entity_poly.type
_entity_poly.pdbx_seq_one_letter_code
_entity_poly.pdbx_strand_id
1 'polypeptide(L)'
;MTTSRLDAAKAYLAERNLTPAVRQPGASRVLGGWIGPEAKRRVAANARAFAAARLDRLTDSWRATSERINDELRTDLDALIRRSRELESNNDYAQRYLQMVETNVVGDAGPRLISLADNAPGNPDQLARDAIERAWKGWLKRGVCEISGTQSGIEVMWQIVRGTARDGDYIIEEIRGQAAGNAYGYALRLIDVTRLATWYNREAADGVNAIRMGIEIDYYGRAVRYWFADTRHSAPQPVAAQNIIHRFRGIRPEQVRGIPWMHA
;
A
#
# COMPACT_ATOMS: atom_id res chain seq x y z
N MET A 1 41.23 42.99 2.48
CA MET A 1 41.57 42.94 3.92
C MET A 1 40.31 43.31 4.70
N THR A 2 39.61 42.31 5.23
CA THR A 2 38.35 42.47 5.96
C THR A 2 38.65 42.68 7.44
N THR A 3 38.51 43.92 7.91
CA THR A 3 38.74 44.27 9.32
C THR A 3 37.71 43.56 10.21
N SER A 4 38.19 42.87 11.24
CA SER A 4 37.34 42.14 12.19
C SER A 4 36.37 43.08 12.90
N ARG A 5 35.13 42.64 13.13
CA ARG A 5 34.13 43.41 13.90
C ARG A 5 34.64 43.85 15.27
N LEU A 6 35.58 43.09 15.85
CA LEU A 6 36.23 43.41 17.12
C LEU A 6 37.08 44.69 17.03
N ASP A 7 37.77 44.90 15.91
CA ASP A 7 38.66 46.04 15.71
C ASP A 7 37.85 47.32 15.46
N ALA A 8 36.73 47.20 14.73
CA ALA A 8 35.77 48.30 14.56
C ALA A 8 35.14 48.73 15.90
N ALA A 9 34.81 47.77 16.79
CA ALA A 9 34.26 48.05 18.11
C ALA A 9 35.28 48.74 19.03
N LYS A 10 36.56 48.34 18.97
CA LYS A 10 37.64 48.98 19.75
C LYS A 10 37.92 50.41 19.27
N ALA A 11 37.93 50.64 17.96
CA ALA A 11 38.10 51.99 17.39
C ALA A 11 36.98 52.93 17.82
N TYR A 12 35.72 52.48 17.76
CA TYR A 12 34.55 53.25 18.20
C TYR A 12 34.59 53.65 19.68
N LEU A 13 35.09 52.79 20.56
CA LEU A 13 35.22 53.08 21.99
C LEU A 13 36.35 54.09 22.28
N ALA A 14 37.46 53.98 21.54
CA ALA A 14 38.60 54.88 21.67
C ALA A 14 38.27 56.31 21.22
N GLU A 15 37.57 56.49 20.09
CA GLU A 15 37.17 57.81 19.59
C GLU A 15 36.27 58.59 20.56
N ARG A 16 35.57 57.89 21.45
CA ARG A 16 34.59 58.48 22.37
C ARG A 16 35.09 58.53 23.83
N ASN A 17 36.35 58.19 24.07
CA ASN A 17 36.93 58.08 25.42
C ASN A 17 36.08 57.20 26.36
N LEU A 18 35.48 56.13 25.84
CA LEU A 18 34.65 55.22 26.60
C LEU A 18 35.47 53.99 27.02
N THR A 19 35.70 53.84 28.32
CA THR A 19 36.31 52.63 28.88
C THR A 19 35.29 51.50 28.93
N PRO A 20 35.60 50.29 28.42
CA PRO A 20 34.67 49.17 28.51
C PRO A 20 34.53 48.74 29.97
N ALA A 21 33.34 48.97 30.55
CA ALA A 21 33.04 48.53 31.90
C ALA A 21 32.90 47.01 31.92
N VAL A 22 33.91 46.32 32.45
CA VAL A 22 33.82 44.89 32.77
C VAL A 22 32.90 44.76 33.99
N ARG A 23 31.69 44.25 33.77
CA ARG A 23 30.73 44.01 34.84
C ARG A 23 31.28 42.91 35.76
N GLN A 24 31.68 43.25 36.98
CA GLN A 24 31.98 42.25 38.00
C GLN A 24 30.70 41.49 38.36
N PRO A 25 30.71 40.14 38.40
CA PRO A 25 29.52 39.38 38.72
C PRO A 25 29.29 39.39 40.23
N GLY A 26 28.20 40.02 40.66
CA GLY A 26 27.60 39.81 41.97
C GLY A 26 27.70 40.98 42.94
N ALA A 27 26.56 41.64 43.17
CA ALA A 27 25.97 41.92 44.48
C ALA A 27 25.03 43.14 44.40
N SER A 28 23.76 42.90 44.07
CA SER A 28 22.70 43.84 44.46
C SER A 28 22.25 43.49 45.87
N ARG A 29 22.38 44.45 46.79
CA ARG A 29 22.00 44.31 48.22
C ARG A 29 20.49 44.26 48.48
N VAL A 30 19.66 44.34 47.43
CA VAL A 30 18.19 44.37 47.53
C VAL A 30 17.55 42.99 47.25
N LEU A 31 18.32 41.98 46.84
CA LEU A 31 17.81 40.64 46.51
C LEU A 31 18.41 39.50 47.34
N GLY A 32 19.14 39.81 48.42
CA GLY A 32 19.90 38.82 49.21
C GLY A 32 19.09 37.86 50.09
N GLY A 33 17.76 37.90 50.06
CA GLY A 33 16.91 37.11 50.94
C GLY A 33 15.72 36.41 50.27
N TRP A 34 15.57 36.49 48.94
CA TRP A 34 14.48 35.81 48.24
C TRP A 34 14.98 34.50 47.63
N ILE A 35 14.86 33.41 48.39
CA ILE A 35 14.96 32.05 47.84
C ILE A 35 13.57 31.69 47.31
N GLY A 36 13.20 32.29 46.17
CA GLY A 36 12.18 31.67 45.32
C GLY A 36 12.72 30.33 44.83
N PRO A 37 11.88 29.30 44.63
CA PRO A 37 12.34 28.00 44.15
C PRO A 37 13.20 28.23 42.92
N GLU A 38 14.46 27.80 42.98
CA GLU A 38 15.43 27.96 41.91
C GLU A 38 14.72 27.64 40.59
N ALA A 39 14.43 28.68 39.81
CA ALA A 39 14.12 28.50 38.41
C ALA A 39 15.43 28.07 37.77
N LYS A 40 15.80 26.80 37.98
CA LYS A 40 16.70 26.05 37.14
C LYS A 40 16.10 26.19 35.76
N ARG A 41 16.53 27.22 35.02
CA ARG A 41 16.48 27.21 33.57
C ARG A 41 17.37 26.05 33.17
N ARG A 42 16.77 24.86 33.18
CA ARG A 42 17.16 23.78 32.29
C ARG A 42 17.11 24.46 30.94
N VAL A 43 18.28 24.82 30.43
CA VAL A 43 18.48 24.93 28.99
C VAL A 43 18.22 23.50 28.52
N ALA A 44 16.94 23.18 28.32
CA ALA A 44 16.59 22.03 27.55
C ALA A 44 17.22 22.33 26.20
N ALA A 45 18.32 21.65 25.91
CA ALA A 45 18.73 21.39 24.56
C ALA A 45 17.61 20.56 23.93
N ASN A 46 16.48 21.22 23.66
CA ASN A 46 15.50 20.78 22.71
C ASN A 46 16.20 20.92 21.37
N ALA A 47 17.07 19.95 21.05
CA ALA A 47 17.12 19.45 19.69
C ALA A 47 15.67 19.40 19.21
N ARG A 48 15.37 19.99 18.05
CA ARG A 48 14.02 20.11 17.51
C ARG A 48 13.43 18.71 17.33
N ALA A 49 12.90 18.13 18.40
CA ALA A 49 12.12 16.91 18.35
C ALA A 49 10.84 17.28 17.63
N PHE A 50 10.53 16.54 16.57
CA PHE A 50 9.29 16.72 15.82
C PHE A 50 8.11 16.76 16.79
N ALA A 51 7.24 17.77 16.67
CA ALA A 51 6.12 17.96 17.61
C ALA A 51 5.20 16.74 17.68
N ALA A 52 5.08 15.98 16.57
CA ALA A 52 4.34 14.72 16.48
C ALA A 52 4.95 13.55 17.26
N ALA A 53 6.24 13.62 17.64
CA ALA A 53 6.92 12.58 18.43
C ALA A 53 6.82 12.82 19.94
N ARG A 54 6.15 13.91 20.38
CA ARG A 54 5.96 14.21 21.80
C ARG A 54 4.75 13.46 22.34
N LEU A 55 5.01 12.53 23.27
CA LEU A 55 4.00 11.84 24.05
C LEU A 55 3.58 12.74 25.22
N ASP A 56 2.31 13.10 25.28
CA ASP A 56 1.60 13.78 26.37
C ASP A 56 0.30 13.02 26.66
N ARG A 57 -0.35 13.26 27.79
CA ARG A 57 -1.61 12.61 28.18
C ARG A 57 -2.71 12.70 27.12
N LEU A 58 -2.67 13.75 26.27
CA LEU A 58 -3.58 13.94 25.13
C LEU A 58 -3.15 13.20 23.85
N THR A 59 -1.86 12.84 23.72
CA THR A 59 -1.31 12.08 22.58
C THR A 59 -0.95 10.64 22.95
N ASP A 60 -1.20 10.20 24.21
CA ASP A 60 -0.92 8.83 24.67
C ASP A 60 -1.88 7.79 24.07
N SER A 61 -3.09 8.19 23.68
CA SER A 61 -3.97 7.39 22.82
C SER A 61 -3.54 7.39 21.35
N TRP A 62 -2.69 8.34 20.96
CA TRP A 62 -2.02 8.42 19.66
C TRP A 62 -0.57 7.92 19.77
N ARG A 63 -0.37 6.80 20.48
CA ARG A 63 0.89 6.05 20.37
C ARG A 63 1.03 5.55 18.94
N ALA A 64 1.73 6.31 18.11
CA ALA A 64 2.21 5.86 16.83
C ALA A 64 3.25 4.76 17.08
N THR A 65 2.81 3.51 17.18
CA THR A 65 3.70 2.37 16.99
C THR A 65 4.18 2.45 15.54
N SER A 66 5.50 2.54 15.36
CA SER A 66 6.10 2.52 14.03
C SER A 66 6.01 1.09 13.48
N GLU A 67 4.81 0.66 13.12
CA GLU A 67 4.56 -0.67 12.57
C GLU A 67 4.85 -0.67 11.07
N ARG A 68 5.42 -1.78 10.63
CA ARG A 68 5.57 -2.05 9.20
C ARG A 68 4.17 -2.35 8.67
N ILE A 69 3.86 -1.87 7.47
CA ILE A 69 2.53 -2.05 6.88
C ILE A 69 2.10 -3.53 6.84
N ASN A 70 3.03 -4.45 6.62
CA ASN A 70 2.70 -5.87 6.58
C ASN A 70 2.40 -6.47 7.97
N ASP A 71 2.90 -5.87 9.05
CA ASP A 71 2.59 -6.30 10.43
C ASP A 71 1.19 -5.83 10.84
N GLU A 72 0.82 -4.59 10.47
CA GLU A 72 -0.53 -4.05 10.61
C GLU A 72 -1.53 -4.91 9.82
N LEU A 73 -1.25 -5.13 8.52
CA LEU A 73 -2.11 -5.93 7.65
C LEU A 73 -2.27 -7.37 8.14
N ARG A 74 -1.21 -7.99 8.67
CA ARG A 74 -1.30 -9.36 9.20
C ARG A 74 -2.33 -9.48 10.32
N THR A 75 -2.50 -8.42 11.10
CA THR A 75 -3.43 -8.39 12.25
C THR A 75 -4.84 -7.99 11.81
N ASP A 76 -4.94 -6.99 10.93
CA ASP A 76 -6.21 -6.29 10.68
C ASP A 76 -6.92 -6.71 9.39
N LEU A 77 -6.20 -7.25 8.39
CA LEU A 77 -6.73 -7.45 7.04
C LEU A 77 -7.99 -8.32 7.01
N ASP A 78 -8.00 -9.45 7.73
CA ASP A 78 -9.15 -10.34 7.76
C ASP A 78 -10.38 -9.66 8.39
N ALA A 79 -10.19 -8.76 9.36
CA ALA A 79 -11.27 -7.98 9.96
C ALA A 79 -11.77 -6.88 9.00
N LEU A 80 -10.86 -6.21 8.30
CA LEU A 80 -11.19 -5.21 7.29
C LEU A 80 -12.04 -5.80 6.16
N ILE A 81 -11.64 -6.95 5.61
CA ILE A 81 -12.39 -7.64 4.55
C ILE A 81 -13.78 -8.05 5.04
N ARG A 82 -13.88 -8.66 6.24
CA ARG A 82 -15.17 -9.06 6.82
C ARG A 82 -16.12 -7.89 6.98
N ARG A 83 -15.64 -6.77 7.56
CA ARG A 83 -16.45 -5.55 7.75
C ARG A 83 -16.88 -4.94 6.42
N SER A 84 -15.99 -4.93 5.41
CA SER A 84 -16.36 -4.41 4.09
C SER A 84 -17.42 -5.28 3.39
N ARG A 85 -17.36 -6.61 3.53
CA ARG A 85 -18.38 -7.53 3.01
C ARG A 85 -19.70 -7.42 3.76
N GLU A 86 -19.64 -7.23 5.07
CA GLU A 86 -20.82 -6.92 5.90
C GLU A 86 -21.48 -5.61 5.44
N LEU A 87 -20.67 -4.58 5.16
CA LEU A 87 -21.16 -3.30 4.66
C LEU A 87 -21.82 -3.44 3.29
N GLU A 88 -21.24 -4.21 2.36
CA GLU A 88 -21.90 -4.54 1.08
C GLU A 88 -23.26 -5.22 1.30
N SER A 89 -23.38 -6.11 2.29
CA SER A 89 -24.62 -6.87 2.52
C SER A 89 -25.72 -6.02 3.15
N ASN A 90 -25.34 -5.12 4.06
CA ASN A 90 -26.28 -4.45 4.97
C ASN A 90 -26.47 -2.96 4.71
N ASN A 91 -25.69 -2.34 3.82
CA ASN A 91 -25.74 -0.89 3.56
C ASN A 91 -25.92 -0.60 2.06
N ASP A 92 -27.02 0.09 1.74
CA ASP A 92 -27.41 0.47 0.38
C ASP A 92 -26.43 1.46 -0.27
N TYR A 93 -25.86 2.39 0.50
CA TYR A 93 -24.79 3.28 0.03
C TYR A 93 -23.54 2.51 -0.38
N ALA A 94 -23.17 1.48 0.37
CA ALA A 94 -22.03 0.62 0.03
C ALA A 94 -22.29 -0.20 -1.24
N GLN A 95 -23.48 -0.77 -1.39
CA GLN A 95 -23.88 -1.43 -2.63
C GLN A 95 -23.84 -0.47 -3.81
N ARG A 96 -24.36 0.75 -3.63
CA ARG A 96 -24.35 1.78 -4.67
C ARG A 96 -22.93 2.21 -5.04
N TYR A 97 -22.05 2.37 -4.06
CA TYR A 97 -20.64 2.67 -4.29
C TYR A 97 -19.97 1.59 -5.14
N LEU A 98 -20.14 0.31 -4.79
CA LEU A 98 -19.55 -0.80 -5.54
C LEU A 98 -20.09 -0.89 -6.98
N GLN A 99 -21.41 -0.69 -7.18
CA GLN A 99 -21.99 -0.59 -8.51
C GLN A 99 -21.39 0.56 -9.33
N MET A 100 -21.18 1.73 -8.70
CA MET A 100 -20.54 2.86 -9.37
C MET A 100 -19.09 2.55 -9.76
N VAL A 101 -18.35 1.78 -8.95
CA VAL A 101 -17.00 1.32 -9.33
C VAL A 101 -17.08 0.44 -10.57
N GLU A 102 -17.99 -0.53 -10.61
CA GLU A 102 -18.17 -1.42 -11.77
C GLU A 102 -18.51 -0.65 -13.05
N THR A 103 -19.52 0.22 -12.99
CA THR A 103 -20.00 0.97 -14.16
C THR A 103 -18.98 2.01 -14.62
N ASN A 104 -18.27 2.70 -13.73
CA ASN A 104 -17.34 3.77 -14.15
C ASN A 104 -15.96 3.24 -14.53
N VAL A 105 -15.51 2.12 -13.98
CA VAL A 105 -14.17 1.57 -14.28
C VAL A 105 -14.22 0.61 -15.47
N VAL A 106 -15.21 -0.28 -15.52
CA VAL A 106 -15.33 -1.29 -16.58
C VAL A 106 -16.38 -0.87 -17.62
N GLY A 107 -17.52 -0.36 -17.15
CA GLY A 107 -18.67 -0.05 -18.00
C GLY A 107 -19.42 -1.28 -18.50
N ASP A 108 -20.57 -1.03 -19.13
CA ASP A 108 -21.50 -2.09 -19.55
C ASP A 108 -20.94 -2.98 -20.66
N ALA A 109 -20.16 -2.39 -21.57
CA ALA A 109 -19.56 -3.11 -22.70
C ALA A 109 -18.14 -3.63 -22.40
N GLY A 110 -17.55 -3.24 -21.27
CA GLY A 110 -16.14 -3.49 -20.96
C GLY A 110 -15.15 -2.75 -21.89
N PRO A 111 -13.84 -2.87 -21.61
CA PRO A 111 -12.79 -2.32 -22.46
C PRO A 111 -12.73 -3.03 -23.83
N ARG A 112 -12.57 -2.23 -24.88
CA ARG A 112 -12.30 -2.72 -26.23
C ARG A 112 -10.80 -2.89 -26.45
N LEU A 113 -10.40 -4.06 -26.95
CA LEU A 113 -9.05 -4.26 -27.50
C LEU A 113 -8.95 -3.59 -28.87
N ILE A 114 -7.91 -2.77 -29.06
CA ILE A 114 -7.51 -2.21 -30.35
C ILE A 114 -6.17 -2.83 -30.71
N SER A 115 -6.12 -3.63 -31.77
CA SER A 115 -4.87 -4.25 -32.22
C SER A 115 -4.04 -3.26 -33.04
N LEU A 116 -2.75 -3.17 -32.73
CA LEU A 116 -1.77 -2.35 -33.45
C LEU A 116 -0.76 -3.23 -34.22
N ALA A 117 -1.16 -4.46 -34.59
CA ALA A 117 -0.29 -5.38 -35.32
C ALA A 117 0.08 -4.81 -36.69
N ASP A 118 1.37 -4.85 -37.00
CA ASP A 118 1.97 -4.30 -38.22
C ASP A 118 2.77 -5.38 -38.93
N ASN A 119 2.69 -5.42 -40.26
CA ASN A 119 3.54 -6.28 -41.10
C ASN A 119 4.99 -5.77 -41.13
N ALA A 120 5.15 -4.46 -41.09
CA ALA A 120 6.40 -3.72 -41.00
C ALA A 120 6.12 -2.38 -40.31
N PRO A 121 7.11 -1.69 -39.71
CA PRO A 121 6.88 -0.43 -38.99
C PRO A 121 6.08 0.58 -39.84
N GLY A 122 4.88 0.94 -39.39
CA GLY A 122 4.01 1.90 -40.10
C GLY A 122 3.16 1.29 -41.22
N ASN A 123 3.18 -0.04 -41.39
CA ASN A 123 2.34 -0.78 -42.33
C ASN A 123 1.37 -1.71 -41.59
N PRO A 124 0.13 -1.23 -41.31
CA PRO A 124 -0.90 -2.00 -40.61
C PRO A 124 -1.22 -3.35 -41.25
N ASP A 125 -1.20 -4.42 -40.46
CA ASP A 125 -1.79 -5.69 -40.86
C ASP A 125 -3.27 -5.73 -40.46
N GLN A 126 -4.15 -5.29 -41.37
CA GLN A 126 -5.59 -5.25 -41.08
C GLN A 126 -6.18 -6.64 -40.83
N LEU A 127 -5.69 -7.68 -41.52
CA LEU A 127 -6.20 -9.05 -41.35
C LEU A 127 -5.84 -9.58 -39.96
N ALA A 128 -4.58 -9.42 -39.53
CA ALA A 128 -4.16 -9.82 -38.20
C ALA A 128 -4.87 -9.01 -37.11
N ARG A 129 -5.03 -7.70 -37.29
CA ARG A 129 -5.76 -6.83 -36.35
C ARG A 129 -7.20 -7.30 -36.17
N ASP A 130 -7.93 -7.52 -37.25
CA ASP A 130 -9.31 -8.00 -37.23
C ASP A 130 -9.43 -9.40 -36.61
N ALA A 131 -8.45 -10.28 -36.89
CA ALA A 131 -8.40 -11.62 -36.30
C ALA A 131 -8.21 -11.57 -34.78
N ILE A 132 -7.29 -10.72 -34.30
CA ILE A 132 -7.02 -10.53 -32.86
C ILE A 132 -8.24 -9.94 -32.16
N GLU A 133 -8.86 -8.88 -32.71
CA GLU A 133 -10.03 -8.26 -32.11
C GLU A 133 -11.23 -9.20 -32.07
N ARG A 134 -11.42 -10.03 -33.11
CA ARG A 134 -12.47 -11.06 -33.15
C ARG A 134 -12.21 -12.16 -32.13
N ALA A 135 -10.97 -12.62 -32.01
CA ALA A 135 -10.55 -13.63 -31.03
C ALA A 135 -10.78 -13.12 -29.59
N TRP A 136 -10.42 -11.87 -29.31
CA TRP A 136 -10.67 -11.22 -28.03
C TRP A 136 -12.17 -11.19 -27.68
N LYS A 137 -13.02 -10.72 -28.60
CA LYS A 137 -14.48 -10.72 -28.40
C LYS A 137 -15.04 -12.12 -28.19
N GLY A 138 -14.52 -13.11 -28.92
CA GLY A 138 -14.91 -14.51 -28.76
C GLY A 138 -14.51 -15.08 -27.40
N TRP A 139 -13.31 -14.76 -26.93
CA TRP A 139 -12.80 -15.17 -25.62
C TRP A 139 -13.60 -14.55 -24.47
N LEU A 140 -14.04 -13.29 -24.60
CA LEU A 140 -14.88 -12.63 -23.58
C LEU A 140 -16.31 -13.17 -23.50
N LYS A 141 -16.75 -14.06 -24.40
CA LYS A 141 -18.09 -14.66 -24.32
C LYS A 141 -18.27 -15.46 -23.03
N ARG A 142 -19.53 -15.55 -22.59
CA ARG A 142 -19.92 -16.34 -21.41
C ARG A 142 -19.42 -17.78 -21.55
N GLY A 143 -18.73 -18.24 -20.51
CA GLY A 143 -18.24 -19.59 -20.39
C GLY A 143 -17.00 -19.93 -21.21
N VAL A 144 -16.29 -18.91 -21.70
CA VAL A 144 -15.01 -19.09 -22.41
C VAL A 144 -13.85 -18.56 -21.58
N CYS A 145 -13.91 -17.28 -21.20
CA CYS A 145 -12.85 -16.60 -20.45
C CYS A 145 -12.64 -17.20 -19.04
N GLU A 146 -13.72 -17.56 -18.35
CA GLU A 146 -13.69 -18.04 -16.97
C GLU A 146 -13.98 -19.55 -16.91
N ILE A 147 -13.17 -20.26 -16.11
CA ILE A 147 -13.09 -21.73 -16.14
C ILE A 147 -14.37 -22.44 -15.70
N SER A 148 -15.19 -21.83 -14.83
CA SER A 148 -16.44 -22.45 -14.36
C SER A 148 -17.53 -22.50 -15.44
N GLY A 149 -17.37 -21.78 -16.55
CA GLY A 149 -18.37 -21.74 -17.61
C GLY A 149 -19.52 -20.77 -17.34
N THR A 150 -19.56 -20.11 -16.17
CA THR A 150 -20.73 -19.36 -15.70
C THR A 150 -20.70 -17.87 -16.09
N GLN A 151 -19.51 -17.30 -16.27
CA GLN A 151 -19.31 -15.86 -16.45
C GLN A 151 -18.74 -15.51 -17.83
N SER A 152 -19.13 -14.35 -18.33
CA SER A 152 -18.47 -13.64 -19.43
C SER A 152 -17.24 -12.89 -18.92
N GLY A 153 -16.34 -12.53 -19.84
CA GLY A 153 -15.16 -11.75 -19.49
C GLY A 153 -15.49 -10.37 -18.91
N ILE A 154 -16.64 -9.78 -19.27
CA ILE A 154 -17.10 -8.51 -18.69
C ILE A 154 -17.51 -8.69 -17.23
N GLU A 155 -18.27 -9.75 -16.92
CA GLU A 155 -18.63 -10.06 -15.53
C GLU A 155 -17.40 -10.39 -14.68
N VAL A 156 -16.41 -11.09 -15.26
CA VAL A 156 -15.11 -11.29 -14.60
C VAL A 156 -14.46 -9.95 -14.26
N MET A 157 -14.43 -8.99 -15.18
CA MET A 157 -13.87 -7.66 -14.92
C MET A 157 -14.65 -6.90 -13.83
N TRP A 158 -15.99 -6.99 -13.81
CA TRP A 158 -16.79 -6.46 -12.70
C TRP A 158 -16.44 -7.09 -11.37
N GLN A 159 -16.35 -8.42 -11.29
CA GLN A 159 -15.93 -9.12 -10.07
C GLN A 159 -14.53 -8.70 -9.61
N ILE A 160 -13.60 -8.49 -10.54
CA ILE A 160 -12.25 -8.00 -10.23
C ILE A 160 -12.29 -6.61 -9.59
N VAL A 161 -12.98 -5.64 -10.22
CA VAL A 161 -12.99 -4.26 -9.69
C VAL A 161 -13.79 -4.16 -8.39
N ARG A 162 -14.91 -4.89 -8.29
CA ARG A 162 -15.72 -5.00 -7.07
C ARG A 162 -14.93 -5.64 -5.94
N GLY A 163 -14.28 -6.77 -6.21
CA GLY A 163 -13.41 -7.46 -5.27
C GLY A 163 -12.24 -6.59 -4.82
N THR A 164 -11.62 -5.82 -5.72
CA THR A 164 -10.57 -4.86 -5.36
C THR A 164 -11.10 -3.78 -4.41
N ALA A 165 -12.28 -3.23 -4.69
CA ALA A 165 -12.87 -2.18 -3.86
C ALA A 165 -13.31 -2.69 -2.48
N ARG A 166 -13.92 -3.88 -2.44
CA ARG A 166 -14.48 -4.48 -1.23
C ARG A 166 -13.44 -5.23 -0.39
N ASP A 167 -12.61 -6.05 -1.02
CA ASP A 167 -11.67 -6.92 -0.33
C ASP A 167 -10.23 -6.37 -0.33
N GLY A 168 -9.96 -5.34 -1.13
CA GLY A 168 -8.66 -4.65 -1.21
C GLY A 168 -7.73 -5.20 -2.26
N ASP A 169 -7.82 -6.49 -2.56
CA ASP A 169 -7.07 -7.17 -3.60
C ASP A 169 -7.94 -8.14 -4.42
N TYR A 170 -7.39 -8.65 -5.51
CA TYR A 170 -7.99 -9.76 -6.27
C TYR A 170 -6.92 -10.77 -6.67
N ILE A 171 -7.34 -12.03 -6.76
CA ILE A 171 -6.49 -13.16 -7.12
C ILE A 171 -7.16 -13.91 -8.25
N ILE A 172 -6.39 -14.11 -9.33
CA ILE A 172 -6.79 -14.93 -10.46
C ILE A 172 -5.69 -15.94 -10.70
N GLU A 173 -6.06 -17.18 -10.96
CA GLU A 173 -5.16 -18.18 -11.49
C GLU A 173 -5.35 -18.32 -13.01
N GLU A 174 -4.23 -18.31 -13.72
CA GLU A 174 -4.16 -18.50 -15.16
C GLU A 174 -4.13 -19.99 -15.49
N ILE A 175 -5.16 -20.47 -16.18
CA ILE A 175 -5.27 -21.85 -16.65
C ILE A 175 -4.87 -21.88 -18.12
N ARG A 176 -3.86 -22.68 -18.46
CA ARG A 176 -3.27 -22.75 -19.81
C ARG A 176 -3.40 -24.16 -20.41
N GLY A 177 -3.37 -24.23 -21.74
CA GLY A 177 -3.40 -25.48 -22.51
C GLY A 177 -4.77 -26.16 -22.46
N GLN A 178 -4.77 -27.50 -22.53
CA GLN A 178 -6.01 -28.29 -22.57
C GLN A 178 -6.87 -28.11 -21.31
N ALA A 179 -6.27 -27.81 -20.17
CA ALA A 179 -6.98 -27.57 -18.92
C ALA A 179 -7.95 -26.38 -18.98
N ALA A 180 -7.72 -25.43 -19.90
CA ALA A 180 -8.61 -24.29 -20.08
C ALA A 180 -9.99 -24.67 -20.66
N GLY A 181 -10.11 -25.87 -21.26
CA GLY A 181 -11.40 -26.39 -21.73
C GLY A 181 -12.04 -25.59 -22.88
N ASN A 182 -11.28 -24.71 -23.56
CA ASN A 182 -11.79 -23.85 -24.62
C ASN A 182 -10.84 -23.83 -25.84
N ALA A 183 -11.32 -23.30 -26.95
CA ALA A 183 -10.57 -23.25 -28.21
C ALA A 183 -9.33 -22.33 -28.16
N TYR A 184 -9.21 -21.48 -27.14
CA TYR A 184 -8.12 -20.52 -26.98
C TYR A 184 -6.96 -21.09 -26.14
N GLY A 185 -7.16 -22.23 -25.46
CA GLY A 185 -6.17 -22.82 -24.57
C GLY A 185 -5.82 -21.92 -23.38
N TYR A 186 -6.71 -21.00 -23.01
CA TYR A 186 -6.49 -20.02 -21.95
C TYR A 186 -7.78 -19.63 -21.25
N ALA A 187 -7.81 -19.77 -19.92
CA ALA A 187 -8.94 -19.42 -19.08
C ALA A 187 -8.47 -18.86 -17.73
N LEU A 188 -9.36 -18.16 -17.03
CA LEU A 188 -9.12 -17.56 -15.73
C LEU A 188 -9.94 -18.28 -14.66
N ARG A 189 -9.34 -18.51 -13.50
CA ARG A 189 -10.05 -18.94 -12.28
C ARG A 189 -9.98 -17.83 -11.25
N LEU A 190 -11.11 -17.21 -10.92
CA LEU A 190 -11.18 -16.24 -9.85
C LEU A 190 -11.10 -16.99 -8.52
N ILE A 191 -10.23 -16.53 -7.62
CA ILE A 191 -10.03 -17.11 -6.30
C ILE A 191 -10.42 -16.07 -5.26
N ASP A 192 -11.30 -16.44 -4.33
CA ASP A 192 -11.62 -15.59 -3.19
C ASP A 192 -10.33 -15.33 -2.39
N VAL A 193 -10.03 -14.06 -2.14
CA VAL A 193 -8.81 -13.62 -1.46
C VAL A 193 -8.69 -14.13 -0.03
N THR A 194 -9.81 -14.52 0.60
CA THR A 194 -9.84 -15.15 1.93
C THR A 194 -9.28 -16.58 1.93
N ARG A 195 -9.14 -17.21 0.75
CA ARG A 195 -8.43 -18.48 0.60
C ARG A 195 -6.92 -18.33 0.66
N LEU A 196 -6.37 -17.13 0.43
CA LEU A 196 -4.96 -16.87 0.64
C LEU A 196 -4.69 -16.87 2.16
N ALA A 197 -3.81 -17.74 2.63
CA ALA A 197 -3.67 -18.03 4.04
C ALA A 197 -2.99 -16.87 4.81
N THR A 198 -3.76 -15.84 5.20
CA THR A 198 -3.27 -14.65 5.93
C THR A 198 -2.50 -15.02 7.22
N TRP A 199 -2.88 -16.13 7.87
CA TRP A 199 -2.22 -16.63 9.09
C TRP A 199 -0.89 -17.35 8.82
N TYR A 200 -0.62 -17.77 7.58
CA TYR A 200 0.60 -18.49 7.24
C TYR A 200 1.74 -17.50 6.98
N ASN A 201 2.67 -17.45 7.94
CA ASN A 201 3.78 -16.49 7.97
C ASN A 201 5.06 -17.19 8.42
N ARG A 202 6.19 -16.77 7.85
CA ARG A 202 7.52 -17.29 8.17
C ARG A 202 8.57 -16.23 7.88
N GLU A 203 9.53 -16.03 8.76
CA GLU A 203 10.69 -15.19 8.46
C GLU A 203 11.61 -15.82 7.41
N ALA A 204 12.39 -14.99 6.72
CA ALA A 204 13.46 -15.51 5.88
C ALA A 204 14.52 -16.21 6.75
N ALA A 205 15.09 -17.30 6.24
CA ALA A 205 16.19 -18.03 6.84
C ALA A 205 17.16 -18.48 5.73
N ASP A 206 18.30 -19.06 6.09
CA ASP A 206 19.31 -19.49 5.12
C ASP A 206 18.72 -20.43 4.07
N GLY A 207 18.70 -19.97 2.81
CA GLY A 207 18.13 -20.69 1.67
C GLY A 207 16.60 -20.78 1.65
N VAL A 208 15.89 -20.07 2.53
CA VAL A 208 14.44 -20.14 2.70
C VAL A 208 13.82 -18.74 2.65
N ASN A 209 12.94 -18.54 1.66
CA ASN A 209 12.20 -17.30 1.46
C ASN A 209 11.27 -16.96 2.62
N ALA A 210 11.02 -15.67 2.85
CA ALA A 210 10.01 -15.22 3.80
C ALA A 210 8.59 -15.53 3.26
N ILE A 211 7.65 -15.76 4.18
CA ILE A 211 6.22 -15.85 3.88
C ILE A 211 5.52 -14.75 4.66
N ARG A 212 4.75 -13.92 3.94
CA ARG A 212 3.96 -12.81 4.48
C ARG A 212 2.51 -12.99 4.05
N MET A 213 1.61 -13.24 5.00
CA MET A 213 0.18 -13.39 4.77
C MET A 213 -0.18 -14.34 3.62
N GLY A 214 0.48 -15.51 3.59
CA GLY A 214 0.28 -16.52 2.56
C GLY A 214 1.03 -16.29 1.25
N ILE A 215 1.89 -15.26 1.15
CA ILE A 215 2.72 -14.98 -0.03
C ILE A 215 4.17 -15.26 0.31
N GLU A 216 4.78 -16.22 -0.39
CA GLU A 216 6.22 -16.45 -0.33
C GLU A 216 6.92 -15.45 -1.24
N ILE A 217 7.87 -14.69 -0.68
CA ILE A 217 8.58 -13.61 -1.38
C ILE A 217 10.09 -13.85 -1.38
N ASP A 218 10.74 -13.52 -2.49
CA ASP A 218 12.21 -13.54 -2.59
C ASP A 218 12.85 -12.37 -1.84
N TYR A 219 14.18 -12.29 -1.86
CA TYR A 219 14.95 -11.21 -1.25
C TYR A 219 14.56 -9.80 -1.73
N TYR A 220 14.09 -9.67 -2.97
CA TYR A 220 13.67 -8.41 -3.57
C TYR A 220 12.17 -8.13 -3.38
N GLY A 221 11.45 -8.98 -2.66
CA GLY A 221 10.01 -8.86 -2.44
C GLY A 221 9.14 -9.36 -3.60
N ARG A 222 9.71 -10.09 -4.58
CA ARG A 222 8.93 -10.68 -5.68
C ARG A 222 8.24 -11.94 -5.18
N ALA A 223 6.96 -12.09 -5.51
CA ALA A 223 6.20 -13.29 -5.18
C ALA A 223 6.78 -14.51 -5.93
N VAL A 224 7.04 -15.58 -5.17
CA VAL A 224 7.52 -16.88 -5.67
C VAL A 224 6.39 -17.90 -5.64
N ARG A 225 5.60 -17.91 -4.56
CA ARG A 225 4.44 -18.80 -4.39
C ARG A 225 3.32 -18.12 -3.60
N TYR A 226 2.10 -18.55 -3.86
CA TYR A 226 0.90 -18.21 -3.09
C TYR A 226 0.40 -19.45 -2.37
N TRP A 227 0.09 -19.33 -1.08
CA TRP A 227 -0.30 -20.42 -0.21
C TRP A 227 -1.79 -20.34 0.10
N PHE A 228 -2.57 -21.22 -0.54
CA PHE A 228 -4.03 -21.23 -0.43
C PHE A 228 -4.52 -22.31 0.52
N ALA A 229 -5.57 -22.04 1.27
CA ALA A 229 -6.24 -23.02 2.13
C ALA A 229 -7.76 -22.89 2.00
N ASP A 230 -8.48 -24.02 2.03
CA ASP A 230 -9.94 -24.00 2.00
C ASP A 230 -10.55 -23.52 3.31
N THR A 231 -9.87 -23.82 4.43
CA THR A 231 -10.25 -23.36 5.77
C THR A 231 -9.00 -22.97 6.56
N ARG A 232 -9.18 -22.24 7.67
CA ARG A 232 -8.08 -21.92 8.59
C ARG A 232 -7.40 -23.13 9.23
N HIS A 233 -8.07 -24.29 9.24
CA HIS A 233 -7.54 -25.53 9.79
C HIS A 233 -6.87 -26.40 8.73
N SER A 234 -7.04 -26.07 7.45
CA SER A 234 -6.43 -26.80 6.34
C SER A 234 -4.96 -26.41 6.19
N ALA A 235 -4.11 -27.38 5.89
CA ALA A 235 -2.71 -27.11 5.54
C ALA A 235 -2.65 -26.29 4.23
N PRO A 236 -2.02 -25.10 4.22
CA PRO A 236 -1.91 -24.29 3.02
C PRO A 236 -1.16 -25.03 1.90
N GLN A 237 -1.69 -24.95 0.68
CA GLN A 237 -1.12 -25.54 -0.52
C GLN A 237 -0.48 -24.47 -1.40
N PRO A 238 0.77 -24.68 -1.86
CA PRO A 238 1.46 -23.71 -2.68
C PRO A 238 1.01 -23.77 -4.14
N VAL A 239 0.87 -22.59 -4.76
CA VAL A 239 0.74 -22.40 -6.21
C VAL A 239 1.85 -21.46 -6.67
N ALA A 240 2.51 -21.78 -7.77
CA ALA A 240 3.60 -20.97 -8.30
C ALA A 240 3.11 -19.58 -8.73
N ALA A 241 3.85 -18.53 -8.38
CA ALA A 241 3.45 -17.15 -8.67
C ALA A 241 3.28 -16.86 -10.17
N GLN A 242 3.99 -17.58 -11.05
CA GLN A 242 3.85 -17.46 -12.51
C GLN A 242 2.46 -17.83 -13.04
N ASN A 243 1.66 -18.56 -12.26
CA ASN A 243 0.29 -18.92 -12.62
C ASN A 243 -0.74 -18.00 -11.93
N ILE A 244 -0.31 -17.04 -11.12
CA ILE A 244 -1.19 -16.20 -10.30
C ILE A 244 -1.05 -14.74 -10.70
N ILE A 245 -2.18 -14.14 -11.06
CA ILE A 245 -2.33 -12.69 -11.14
C ILE A 245 -2.92 -12.24 -9.80
N HIS A 246 -2.05 -11.66 -8.97
CA HIS A 246 -2.45 -10.97 -7.74
C HIS A 246 -2.13 -9.49 -7.89
N ARG A 247 -3.14 -8.64 -7.72
CA ARG A 247 -2.99 -7.19 -7.85
C ARG A 247 -3.85 -6.47 -6.82
N PHE A 248 -3.36 -5.31 -6.44
CA PHE A 248 -3.99 -4.42 -5.48
C PHE A 248 -3.39 -3.03 -5.61
N ARG A 249 -4.06 -2.06 -4.97
CA ARG A 249 -3.53 -0.70 -4.85
C ARG A 249 -2.60 -0.61 -3.63
N GLY A 250 -1.29 -0.61 -3.88
CA GLY A 250 -0.29 -0.35 -2.84
C GLY A 250 -0.26 1.13 -2.45
N ILE A 251 -0.34 1.41 -1.14
CA ILE A 251 -0.28 2.78 -0.60
C ILE A 251 1.02 3.04 0.18
N ARG A 252 1.73 1.98 0.58
CA ARG A 252 3.03 2.03 1.25
C ARG A 252 4.03 1.12 0.52
N PRO A 253 5.34 1.44 0.52
CA PRO A 253 6.37 0.54 0.00
C PRO A 253 6.31 -0.84 0.67
N GLU A 254 6.72 -1.87 -0.08
CA GLU A 254 6.81 -3.28 0.38
C GLU A 254 5.49 -3.93 0.82
N GLN A 255 4.36 -3.22 0.67
CA GLN A 255 3.03 -3.77 0.94
C GLN A 255 2.78 -4.99 0.04
N VAL A 256 2.39 -6.12 0.64
CA VAL A 256 2.14 -7.37 -0.12
C VAL A 256 0.67 -7.71 -0.29
N ARG A 257 -0.25 -7.06 0.44
CA ARG A 257 -1.70 -7.27 0.37
C ARG A 257 -2.44 -5.96 0.20
N GLY A 258 -3.60 -5.99 -0.43
CA GLY A 258 -4.44 -4.81 -0.60
C GLY A 258 -5.21 -4.43 0.67
N ILE A 259 -5.66 -3.18 0.73
CA ILE A 259 -6.58 -2.68 1.77
C ILE A 259 -7.90 -2.35 1.08
N PRO A 260 -9.05 -2.85 1.58
CA PRO A 260 -10.38 -2.48 1.08
C PRO A 260 -10.52 -0.97 0.89
N TRP A 261 -11.10 -0.50 -0.21
CA TRP A 261 -11.31 0.94 -0.42
C TRP A 261 -12.35 1.51 0.55
N MET A 262 -13.25 0.64 1.01
CA MET A 262 -14.32 0.94 1.97
C MET A 262 -13.88 0.78 3.45
N HIS A 263 -12.58 0.80 3.74
CA HIS A 263 -12.07 0.66 5.11
C HIS A 263 -12.21 1.93 5.96
N ALA A 264 -12.53 3.07 5.36
CA ALA A 264 -12.53 4.40 5.96
C ALA A 264 -13.93 5.03 5.96
#